data_AF-A0A1U6GIW9-F1
#
_entry.id   AF-A0A1U6GIW9-F1
#
_cell.length_a   1.000
_cell.length_b   1.000
_cell.length_c   1.000
_cell.angle_alpha   90.00
_cell.angle_beta   90.00
_cell.angle_gamma   90.00
#
_symmetry.space_group_name_H-M   'P 1'
#
loop_
_entity.id
_entity.type
_entity.pdbx_description
1 polymer ?
#
loop_
_entity_poly.entity_id
_entity_poly.type
_entity_poly.pdbx_seq_one_letter_code
_entity_poly.pdbx_strand_id
1 'polypeptide(L)'
;MAMHALTHEVGHATYQGEIEISSRDAYIDSKLKGEGGAAIYSVMIREELLDNGAIDIMKPHSDPSELKTLVSAYEKYGDDHGAWHEAGKVYGNRETSTTGEKYNDFYGNRYDEYENEGNLNELLLNF
;
A
#
# COMPACT_ATOMS: atom_id res chain seq x y z
N MET A 1 -1.04 -11.75 13.06
CA MET A 1 -1.71 -11.12 11.91
C MET A 1 -2.43 -9.85 12.32
N ALA A 2 -3.19 -9.83 13.42
CA ALA A 2 -4.01 -8.69 13.83
C ALA A 2 -3.27 -7.35 13.98
N MET A 3 -2.07 -7.32 14.60
CA MET A 3 -1.35 -6.05 14.81
C MET A 3 -0.83 -5.44 13.51
N HIS A 4 -0.16 -6.23 12.66
CA HIS A 4 0.35 -5.76 11.36
C HIS A 4 -0.79 -5.28 10.44
N ALA A 5 -1.91 -6.00 10.40
CA ALA A 5 -3.08 -5.56 9.64
C ALA A 5 -3.67 -4.26 10.22
N LEU A 6 -3.77 -4.14 11.55
CA LEU A 6 -4.26 -2.93 12.20
C LEU A 6 -3.38 -1.72 11.89
N THR A 7 -2.05 -1.86 11.94
CA THR A 7 -1.14 -0.75 11.62
C THR A 7 -1.24 -0.34 10.14
N HIS A 8 -1.49 -1.30 9.23
CA HIS A 8 -1.74 -1.01 7.81
C HIS A 8 -3.01 -0.18 7.62
N GLU A 9 -4.13 -0.59 8.23
CA GLU A 9 -5.39 0.15 8.13
C GLU A 9 -5.32 1.53 8.81
N VAL A 10 -4.56 1.66 9.90
CA VAL A 10 -4.27 2.97 10.51
C VAL A 10 -3.45 3.84 9.54
N GLY A 11 -2.50 3.25 8.82
CA GLY A 11 -1.73 3.92 7.78
C GLY A 11 -2.63 4.54 6.70
N HIS A 12 -3.60 3.76 6.19
CA HIS A 12 -4.63 4.27 5.26
C HIS A 12 -5.46 5.41 5.87
N ALA A 13 -5.76 5.36 7.17
CA ALA A 13 -6.49 6.44 7.85
C ALA A 13 -5.64 7.72 8.01
N THR A 14 -4.32 7.59 8.14
CA THR A 14 -3.40 8.74 8.26
C THR A 14 -3.00 9.33 6.92
N TYR A 15 -2.94 8.51 5.86
CA TYR A 15 -2.64 8.94 4.50
C TYR A 15 -3.44 8.13 3.49
N GLN A 16 -4.35 8.81 2.78
CA GLN A 16 -5.22 8.19 1.77
C GLN A 16 -4.65 8.31 0.35
N GLY A 17 -3.68 9.20 0.13
CA GLY A 17 -3.21 9.60 -1.19
C GLY A 17 -4.27 10.32 -2.03
N GLU A 18 -3.81 10.95 -3.10
CA GLU A 18 -4.69 11.49 -4.14
C GLU A 18 -4.90 10.41 -5.21
N ILE A 19 -6.17 10.06 -5.47
CA ILE A 19 -6.52 9.12 -6.53
C ILE A 19 -6.43 9.83 -7.87
N GLU A 20 -5.68 9.26 -8.80
CA GLU A 20 -5.42 9.86 -10.11
C GLU A 20 -6.09 9.07 -11.24
N ILE A 21 -7.09 9.64 -11.89
CA ILE A 21 -7.90 8.95 -12.92
C ILE A 21 -7.61 9.42 -14.35
N SER A 22 -6.50 10.14 -14.56
CA SER A 22 -6.13 10.66 -15.88
C SER A 22 -5.78 9.56 -16.90
N SER A 23 -5.39 8.38 -16.42
CA SER A 23 -5.21 7.16 -17.21
C SER A 23 -5.28 5.94 -16.31
N ARG A 24 -5.43 4.77 -16.93
CA ARG A 24 -5.37 3.46 -16.24
C ARG A 24 -4.10 3.30 -15.41
N ASP A 25 -2.95 3.63 -15.98
CA ASP A 25 -1.66 3.49 -15.31
C ASP A 25 -1.51 4.49 -14.15
N ALA A 26 -2.00 5.73 -14.33
CA ALA A 26 -2.01 6.73 -13.26
C ALA A 26 -2.88 6.28 -12.08
N TYR A 27 -4.02 5.66 -12.36
CA TYR A 27 -4.93 5.13 -11.34
C TYR A 27 -4.28 3.99 -10.55
N ILE A 28 -3.71 3.01 -11.26
CA ILE A 28 -2.99 1.89 -10.62
C ILE A 28 -1.85 2.41 -9.75
N ASP A 29 -1.00 3.30 -10.28
CA ASP A 29 0.12 3.87 -9.51
C ASP A 29 -0.36 4.64 -8.26
N SER A 30 -1.44 5.42 -8.37
CA SER A 30 -2.00 6.15 -7.22
C SER A 30 -2.53 5.22 -6.12
N LYS A 31 -3.25 4.15 -6.46
CA LYS A 31 -3.74 3.18 -5.47
C LYS A 31 -2.60 2.37 -4.86
N LEU A 32 -1.62 1.96 -5.66
CA LEU A 32 -0.43 1.26 -5.13
C LEU A 32 0.43 2.15 -4.24
N LYS A 33 0.53 3.45 -4.52
CA LYS A 33 1.15 4.41 -3.60
C LYS A 33 0.40 4.49 -2.28
N GLY A 34 -0.93 4.41 -2.29
CA GLY A 34 -1.75 4.31 -1.07
C GLY A 34 -1.39 3.08 -0.23
N GLU A 35 -1.38 1.89 -0.85
CA GLU A 35 -0.94 0.66 -0.17
C GLU A 35 0.51 0.73 0.35
N GLY A 36 1.38 1.38 -0.43
CA GLY A 36 2.76 1.62 -0.04
C GLY A 36 2.87 2.56 1.17
N GLY A 37 2.08 3.63 1.22
CA GLY A 37 2.00 4.54 2.37
C GLY A 37 1.58 3.82 3.64
N ALA A 38 0.52 3.02 3.57
CA ALA A 38 0.06 2.20 4.67
C ALA A 38 1.12 1.20 5.17
N ALA A 39 1.86 0.58 4.24
CA ALA A 39 2.94 -0.33 4.57
C ALA A 39 4.14 0.38 5.22
N ILE A 40 4.53 1.56 4.73
CA ILE A 40 5.62 2.36 5.30
C ILE A 40 5.24 2.88 6.69
N TYR A 41 3.98 3.25 6.91
CA TYR A 41 3.50 3.63 8.23
C TYR A 41 3.60 2.46 9.23
N SER A 42 3.32 1.22 8.78
CA SER A 42 3.53 0.02 9.60
C SER A 42 5.02 -0.20 9.92
N VAL A 43 5.93 0.09 8.99
CA VAL A 43 7.37 0.06 9.23
C VAL A 43 7.78 1.12 10.25
N MET A 44 7.27 2.35 10.14
CA MET A 44 7.55 3.42 11.11
C MET A 44 7.16 3.00 12.54
N ILE A 45 5.95 2.48 12.73
CA ILE A 45 5.49 1.97 14.04
C ILE A 45 6.39 0.81 14.50
N ARG A 46 6.78 -0.09 13.60
CA ARG A 46 7.70 -1.18 13.91
C ARG A 46 9.04 -0.64 14.43
N GLU A 47 9.65 0.35 13.77
CA GLU A 47 10.92 0.94 14.22
C GLU A 47 10.77 1.60 15.59
N GLU A 48 9.70 2.37 15.82
CA GLU A 48 9.43 2.98 17.14
C GLU A 48 9.32 1.93 18.25
N LEU A 49 8.65 0.81 17.97
CA LEU A 49 8.52 -0.31 18.92
C LEU A 49 9.88 -0.97 19.21
N LEU A 50 10.69 -1.21 18.17
CA LEU A 50 12.00 -1.84 18.30
C LEU A 50 12.98 -0.96 19.09
N ASP A 51 12.98 0.36 18.86
CA ASP A 51 13.79 1.32 19.60
C ASP A 51 13.45 1.35 21.10
N ASN A 52 12.21 1.00 21.45
CA ASN A 52 11.74 0.87 22.83
C ASN A 52 11.90 -0.56 23.39
N GLY A 53 12.59 -1.45 22.68
CA GLY A 53 12.85 -2.82 23.12
C GLY A 53 11.63 -3.76 23.05
N ALA A 54 10.60 -3.39 22.29
CA ALA A 54 9.44 -4.24 22.07
C ALA A 54 9.68 -5.27 20.95
N ILE A 55 8.64 -6.08 20.66
CA ILE A 55 8.71 -7.13 19.64
C ILE A 55 8.60 -6.55 18.21
N ASP A 56 9.18 -7.27 17.26
CA ASP A 56 8.97 -7.01 15.83
C ASP A 56 7.56 -7.47 15.40
N ILE A 57 6.68 -6.51 15.13
CA ILE A 57 5.27 -6.77 14.79
C ILE A 57 5.05 -7.24 13.34
N MET A 58 6.03 -7.05 12.45
CA MET A 58 5.91 -7.41 11.02
C MET A 58 6.61 -8.72 10.69
N LYS A 59 7.77 -9.02 11.30
CA LYS A 59 8.58 -10.21 11.00
C LYS A 59 7.82 -11.55 11.02
N PRO A 60 6.84 -11.81 11.91
CA PRO A 60 6.09 -13.06 11.89
C PRO A 60 5.04 -13.16 10.76
N HIS A 61 4.78 -12.08 10.02
CA HIS A 61 3.63 -11.93 9.13
C HIS A 61 3.96 -11.38 7.74
N SER A 62 5.23 -11.16 7.45
CA SER A 62 5.72 -10.67 6.16
C SER A 62 6.67 -11.69 5.56
N ASP A 63 6.68 -11.79 4.23
CA ASP A 63 7.80 -12.43 3.55
C ASP A 63 9.10 -11.67 3.90
N PRO A 64 10.20 -12.37 4.23
CA PRO A 64 11.44 -11.71 4.63
C PRO A 64 12.03 -10.77 3.58
N SER A 65 11.87 -11.08 2.29
CA SER A 65 12.36 -10.24 1.20
C SER A 65 11.52 -8.98 1.01
N GLU A 66 10.20 -9.10 1.18
CA GLU A 66 9.30 -7.96 1.19
C GLU A 66 9.56 -7.05 2.38
N LEU A 67 9.65 -7.60 3.59
CA LEU A 67 9.94 -6.82 4.80
C LEU A 67 11.26 -6.07 4.66
N LYS A 68 12.30 -6.73 4.15
CA LYS A 68 13.58 -6.07 3.86
C LYS A 68 13.42 -4.91 2.88
N THR A 69 12.63 -5.09 1.82
CA THR A 69 12.38 -4.04 0.82
C THR A 69 11.66 -2.84 1.45
N LEU A 70 10.63 -3.08 2.27
CA LEU A 70 9.88 -2.03 2.96
C LEU A 70 10.76 -1.25 3.94
N VAL A 71 11.55 -1.95 4.76
CA VAL A 71 12.49 -1.32 5.70
C VAL A 71 13.54 -0.50 4.96
N SER A 72 14.14 -1.04 3.89
CA SER A 72 15.12 -0.28 3.11
C SER A 72 14.53 0.93 2.39
N ALA A 73 13.26 0.88 1.99
CA ALA A 73 12.55 2.03 1.42
C ALA A 73 12.37 3.13 2.48
N TYR A 74 11.92 2.76 3.70
CA TYR A 74 11.78 3.68 4.82
C TYR A 74 13.12 4.27 5.28
N GLU A 75 14.17 3.46 5.41
CA GLU A 75 15.52 3.96 5.78
C GLU A 75 16.06 4.98 4.78
N LYS A 76 15.75 4.80 3.48
CA LYS A 76 16.26 5.65 2.41
C LYS A 76 15.51 6.98 2.29
N TYR A 77 14.18 6.95 2.44
CA TYR A 77 13.33 8.11 2.11
C TYR A 77 12.53 8.63 3.30
N GLY A 78 12.44 7.90 4.41
CA GLY A 78 11.52 8.18 5.51
C GLY A 78 10.07 7.89 5.13
N ASP A 79 9.13 8.56 5.81
CA ASP A 79 7.71 8.58 5.43
C ASP A 79 7.47 9.63 4.33
N ASP A 80 7.83 9.28 3.10
CA ASP A 80 7.76 10.16 1.93
C ASP A 80 7.26 9.39 0.69
N HIS A 81 6.77 10.13 -0.32
CA HIS A 81 6.35 9.61 -1.62
C HIS A 81 7.35 8.64 -2.25
N GLY A 82 8.66 8.85 -2.06
CA GLY A 82 9.70 7.93 -2.52
C GLY A 82 9.59 6.53 -1.90
N ALA A 83 9.35 6.45 -0.58
CA ALA A 83 9.17 5.18 0.13
C ALA A 83 7.85 4.52 -0.28
N TRP A 84 6.78 5.30 -0.37
CA TRP A 84 5.44 4.81 -0.72
C TRP A 84 5.43 4.19 -2.12
N HIS A 85 6.11 4.79 -3.09
CA HIS A 85 6.20 4.24 -4.43
C HIS A 85 6.98 2.91 -4.47
N GLU A 86 8.10 2.79 -3.76
CA GLU A 86 8.85 1.53 -3.68
C GLU A 86 8.06 0.43 -2.95
N ALA A 87 7.38 0.78 -1.86
CA ALA A 87 6.50 -0.14 -1.14
C ALA A 87 5.28 -0.56 -1.97
N GLY A 88 4.70 0.36 -2.75
CA GLY A 88 3.59 0.07 -3.64
C GLY A 88 3.91 -0.98 -4.70
N LYS A 89 5.16 -1.01 -5.21
CA LYS A 89 5.62 -2.06 -6.13
C LYS A 89 5.61 -3.45 -5.50
N VAL A 90 5.91 -3.55 -4.21
CA VAL A 90 5.82 -4.82 -3.46
C VAL A 90 4.36 -5.29 -3.43
N TYR A 91 3.45 -4.39 -3.05
CA TYR A 91 2.01 -4.70 -2.98
C TYR A 91 1.38 -5.01 -4.33
N GLY A 92 1.80 -4.33 -5.40
CA GLY A 92 1.29 -4.58 -6.75
C GLY A 92 1.46 -6.02 -7.22
N ASN A 93 2.42 -6.75 -6.67
CA ASN A 93 2.67 -8.16 -6.98
C ASN A 93 1.96 -9.15 -6.06
N ARG A 94 1.36 -8.67 -4.95
CA ARG A 94 0.59 -9.50 -4.02
C ARG A 94 -0.81 -9.76 -4.55
N GLU A 95 -1.39 -10.87 -4.13
CA GLU A 95 -2.78 -11.21 -4.39
C GLU A 95 -3.70 -10.50 -3.39
N THR A 96 -4.83 -9.99 -3.86
CA THR A 96 -5.89 -9.48 -2.98
C THR A 96 -6.49 -10.64 -2.20
N SER A 97 -6.92 -10.37 -0.97
CA SER A 97 -7.57 -11.38 -0.13
C SER A 97 -9.00 -11.70 -0.56
N THR A 98 -9.64 -10.81 -1.33
CA THR A 98 -11.05 -10.90 -1.71
C THR A 98 -11.25 -11.53 -3.08
N THR A 99 -10.42 -11.18 -4.07
CA THR A 99 -10.55 -11.70 -5.45
C THR A 99 -9.46 -12.70 -5.81
N GLY A 100 -8.32 -12.68 -5.13
CA GLY A 100 -7.15 -13.50 -5.45
C GLY A 100 -6.37 -12.99 -6.67
N GLU A 101 -6.78 -11.87 -7.27
CA GLU A 101 -6.04 -11.21 -8.35
C GLU A 101 -4.84 -10.46 -7.78
N LYS A 102 -3.82 -10.21 -8.59
CA LYS A 102 -2.77 -9.28 -8.19
C LYS A 102 -3.35 -7.88 -8.03
N TYR A 103 -2.85 -7.08 -7.09
CA TYR A 103 -3.30 -5.70 -6.92
C TYR A 103 -3.21 -4.86 -8.21
N ASN A 104 -2.17 -5.06 -9.03
CA ASN A 104 -2.08 -4.42 -10.36
C ASN A 104 -3.28 -4.76 -11.26
N ASP A 105 -3.66 -6.03 -11.31
CA ASP A 105 -4.75 -6.50 -12.16
C ASP A 105 -6.09 -6.04 -11.58
N PHE A 106 -6.27 -6.17 -10.26
CA PHE A 106 -7.47 -5.73 -9.55
C PHE A 106 -7.80 -4.25 -9.78
N TYR A 107 -6.82 -3.35 -9.56
CA TYR A 107 -7.05 -1.93 -9.79
C TYR A 107 -7.20 -1.60 -11.28
N GLY A 108 -6.44 -2.26 -12.16
CA GLY A 108 -6.58 -2.07 -13.59
C GLY A 108 -7.96 -2.46 -14.11
N ASN A 109 -8.45 -3.63 -13.72
CA ASN A 109 -9.78 -4.12 -14.09
C ASN A 109 -10.88 -3.19 -13.57
N ARG A 110 -10.72 -2.65 -12.35
CA ARG A 110 -11.66 -1.67 -11.79
C ARG A 110 -11.66 -0.35 -12.57
N TYR A 111 -10.50 0.12 -13.02
CA TYR A 111 -10.45 1.30 -13.90
C TYR A 111 -11.20 1.02 -15.21
N ASP A 112 -10.91 -0.12 -15.84
CA ASP A 112 -11.49 -0.50 -17.13
C ASP A 112 -13.03 -0.64 -17.04
N GLU A 113 -13.55 -1.16 -15.92
CA GLU A 113 -14.99 -1.23 -15.64
C GLU A 113 -15.65 0.16 -15.64
N TYR A 114 -15.14 1.09 -14.83
CA TYR A 114 -15.73 2.43 -14.70
C TYR A 114 -15.52 3.29 -15.95
N GLU A 115 -14.42 3.09 -16.70
CA GLU A 115 -14.21 3.74 -17.99
C GLU A 115 -15.27 3.31 -19.00
N ASN A 116 -15.53 2.00 -19.11
CA ASN A 116 -16.52 1.45 -20.03
C ASN A 116 -17.96 1.90 -19.70
N GLU A 117 -18.26 2.15 -18.43
CA GLU A 117 -19.55 2.67 -17.97
C GLU A 117 -19.67 4.20 -18.07
N GLY A 118 -18.58 4.91 -18.36
CA GLY A 118 -18.56 6.37 -18.40
C GLY A 118 -18.59 7.04 -17.02
N ASN A 119 -18.20 6.31 -15.97
CA ASN A 119 -18.36 6.69 -14.56
C ASN A 119 -17.03 6.89 -13.81
N LEU A 120 -15.90 7.14 -14.50
CA LEU A 120 -14.56 7.26 -13.88
C LEU A 120 -14.50 8.14 -12.62
N ASN A 121 -15.30 9.21 -12.53
CA ASN A 121 -15.32 10.08 -11.35
C ASN A 121 -15.78 9.38 -10.07
N GLU A 122 -16.52 8.28 -10.17
CA GLU A 122 -16.92 7.48 -9.00
C GLU A 122 -15.74 6.73 -8.37
N LEU A 123 -14.62 6.54 -9.10
CA LEU A 123 -13.39 6.00 -8.52
C LEU A 123 -12.78 6.92 -7.47
N LEU A 124 -13.05 8.23 -7.52
CA LEU A 124 -12.59 9.20 -6.52
C LEU A 124 -13.33 9.08 -5.18
N LEU A 125 -14.47 8.37 -5.15
CA LEU A 125 -15.32 8.21 -3.98
C LEU A 125 -15.08 6.89 -3.23
N ASN A 126 -14.34 5.98 -3.84
CA ASN A 126 -14.14 4.62 -3.33
C ASN A 126 -12.78 4.49 -2.63
N PHE A 127 -12.84 4.31 -1.31
CA PHE A 127 -11.70 4.01 -0.44
C PHE A 127 -11.30 2.53 -0.58
#